data_AF-R9KGZ2-F1
#
_entry.id   AF-R9KGZ2-F1
#
_cell.length_a   1.000
_cell.length_b   1.000
_cell.length_c   1.000
_cell.angle_alpha   90.00
_cell.angle_beta   90.00
_cell.angle_gamma   90.00
#
_symmetry.space_group_name_H-M   'P 1'
#
loop_
_entity.id
_entity.type
_entity.pdbx_description
1 polymer ?
#
loop_
_entity_poly.entity_id
_entity_poly.type
_entity_poly.pdbx_seq_one_letter_code
_entity_poly.pdbx_strand_id
1 'polypeptide(L)'
;MRKMISLFAVCTPICTDTVWEDWYRFCMRQEQENAFAFSHVSCSTETLNPNGIRTRSRYLKKIEACIDRKEEISHIEFYLLPKDFYQAVFDFKVYMGLSLRSGDCEITVEDRFWDAFAYPLYFEQLRKFLRITKAEVNLLPHNQTFNYNVNCILNTNGVRKKYGVIEQIYAE
;
A
#
# COMPACT_ATOMS: atom_id res chain seq x y z
N MET A 1 -6.03 -20.93 -6.79
CA MET A 1 -4.94 -20.15 -6.15
C MET A 1 -5.32 -18.68 -6.27
N ARG A 2 -5.37 -17.95 -5.16
CA ARG A 2 -5.66 -16.50 -5.14
C ARG A 2 -4.62 -15.77 -5.99
N LYS A 3 -5.06 -14.78 -6.76
CA LYS A 3 -4.20 -13.89 -7.54
C LYS A 3 -4.32 -12.49 -6.99
N MET A 4 -3.25 -11.71 -7.09
CA MET A 4 -3.18 -10.35 -6.61
C MET A 4 -2.79 -9.44 -7.76
N ILE A 5 -3.48 -8.30 -7.89
CA ILE A 5 -3.04 -7.18 -8.73
C ILE A 5 -2.33 -6.21 -7.81
N SER A 6 -1.06 -5.93 -8.08
CA SER A 6 -0.23 -5.03 -7.28
C SER A 6 0.22 -3.85 -8.12
N LEU A 7 -0.18 -2.64 -7.73
CA LEU A 7 0.40 -1.37 -8.18
C LEU A 7 1.49 -1.00 -7.16
N PHE A 8 2.74 -1.07 -7.58
CA PHE A 8 3.90 -0.69 -6.78
C PHE A 8 4.55 0.54 -7.39
N ALA A 9 4.89 1.53 -6.55
CA ALA A 9 5.45 2.80 -6.98
C ALA A 9 6.63 3.21 -6.09
N VAL A 10 7.72 3.69 -6.70
CA VAL A 10 8.79 4.40 -6.01
C VAL A 10 8.51 5.88 -6.04
N CYS A 11 8.45 6.48 -4.86
CA CYS A 11 7.93 7.82 -4.69
C CYS A 11 8.58 8.60 -3.54
N THR A 12 8.48 9.93 -3.65
CA THR A 12 8.73 10.86 -2.55
C THR A 12 7.50 11.73 -2.33
N PRO A 13 7.27 12.28 -1.13
CA PRO A 13 6.17 13.20 -0.90
C PRO A 13 6.35 14.48 -1.74
N ILE A 14 5.26 15.05 -2.24
CA ILE A 14 5.27 16.42 -2.80
C ILE A 14 5.42 17.43 -1.67
N CYS A 15 4.73 17.19 -0.55
CA CYS A 15 4.79 18.00 0.66
C CYS A 15 4.90 17.07 1.88
N THR A 16 5.99 17.17 2.64
CA THR A 16 6.21 16.34 3.84
C THR A 16 5.21 16.63 4.95
N ASP A 17 4.68 17.85 4.99
CA ASP A 17 3.77 18.30 6.06
C ASP A 17 2.34 17.75 5.91
N THR A 18 1.93 17.36 4.69
CA THR A 18 0.56 16.93 4.41
C THR A 18 0.46 15.48 3.94
N VAL A 19 1.57 14.85 3.53
CA VAL A 19 1.55 13.52 2.89
C VAL A 19 0.81 12.48 3.70
N TRP A 20 0.91 12.48 5.03
CA TRP A 20 0.23 11.49 5.86
C TRP A 20 -1.27 11.73 5.98
N GLU A 21 -1.70 12.99 6.04
CA GLU A 21 -3.11 13.35 5.97
C GLU A 21 -3.71 12.98 4.61
N ASP A 22 -2.99 13.28 3.52
CA ASP A 22 -3.38 12.95 2.16
C ASP A 22 -3.46 11.42 1.95
N TRP A 23 -2.47 10.67 2.43
CA TRP A 23 -2.44 9.21 2.38
C TRP A 23 -3.58 8.58 3.19
N TYR A 24 -3.80 9.05 4.41
CA TYR A 24 -4.90 8.59 5.26
C TYR A 24 -6.26 8.82 4.57
N ARG A 25 -6.49 10.05 4.07
CA ARG A 25 -7.73 10.41 3.36
C ARG A 25 -7.91 9.61 2.08
N PHE A 26 -6.83 9.36 1.35
CA PHE A 26 -6.85 8.51 0.16
C PHE A 26 -7.32 7.10 0.53
N CYS A 27 -6.73 6.47 1.56
CA CYS A 27 -7.12 5.12 2.00
C CYS A 27 -8.56 5.06 2.50
N MET A 28 -9.01 6.01 3.32
CA MET A 28 -10.39 6.02 3.83
C MET A 28 -11.43 6.25 2.73
N ARG A 29 -11.09 7.00 1.68
CA ARG A 29 -11.94 7.15 0.50
C ARG A 29 -12.13 5.82 -0.23
N GLN A 30 -11.08 4.99 -0.31
CA GLN A 30 -11.18 3.68 -0.97
C GLN A 30 -12.15 2.73 -0.26
N GLU A 31 -12.23 2.78 1.07
CA GLU A 31 -13.24 2.02 1.81
C GLU A 31 -14.66 2.40 1.38
N GLN A 32 -14.92 3.69 1.23
CA GLN A 32 -16.23 4.23 0.88
C GLN A 32 -16.61 3.92 -0.58
N GLU A 33 -15.70 4.21 -1.51
CA GLU A 33 -15.96 4.06 -2.95
C GLU A 33 -16.13 2.59 -3.36
N ASN A 34 -15.52 1.66 -2.61
CA ASN A 34 -15.47 0.24 -2.99
C ASN A 34 -16.12 -0.69 -1.96
N ALA A 35 -16.90 -0.12 -1.04
CA ALA A 35 -17.74 -0.83 -0.08
C ALA A 35 -17.01 -1.91 0.75
N PHE A 36 -15.79 -1.61 1.23
CA PHE A 36 -15.04 -2.47 2.14
C PHE A 36 -14.54 -1.68 3.35
N ALA A 37 -14.09 -2.37 4.40
CA ALA A 37 -13.47 -1.74 5.56
C ALA A 37 -12.18 -2.47 5.91
N PHE A 38 -11.05 -1.76 6.00
CA PHE A 38 -9.80 -2.32 6.50
C PHE A 38 -10.02 -2.91 7.88
N SER A 39 -9.52 -4.12 8.10
CA SER A 39 -9.62 -4.81 9.38
C SER A 39 -8.44 -4.48 10.28
N HIS A 40 -7.28 -4.17 9.69
CA HIS A 40 -6.04 -3.93 10.41
C HIS A 40 -5.23 -2.78 9.83
N VAL A 41 -4.35 -2.23 10.66
CA VAL A 41 -3.40 -1.17 10.31
C VAL A 41 -2.04 -1.43 10.95
N SER A 42 -0.99 -0.90 10.34
CA SER A 42 0.36 -0.80 10.90
C SER A 42 0.83 0.65 10.75
N CYS A 43 1.56 1.13 11.74
CA CYS A 43 2.11 2.49 11.73
C CYS A 43 3.32 2.51 12.67
N SER A 44 4.37 3.21 12.28
CA SER A 44 5.51 3.48 13.15
C SER A 44 5.71 4.98 13.24
N THR A 45 5.57 5.48 14.46
CA THR A 45 5.87 6.85 14.85
C THR A 45 6.81 6.83 16.06
N GLU A 46 7.22 8.00 16.54
CA GLU A 46 7.95 8.11 17.82
C GLU A 46 7.15 7.54 19.01
N THR A 47 5.83 7.67 18.99
CA THR A 47 4.94 7.32 20.13
C THR A 47 4.17 6.01 19.93
N LEU A 48 3.96 5.59 18.68
CA LEU A 48 3.34 4.32 18.34
C LEU A 48 4.42 3.27 18.06
N ASN A 49 4.45 2.27 18.93
CA ASN A 49 5.42 1.19 18.90
C ASN A 49 5.38 0.46 17.54
N PRO A 50 6.51 0.33 16.82
CA PRO A 50 6.60 -0.24 15.46
C PRO A 50 6.22 -1.72 15.35
N ASN A 51 6.01 -2.42 16.47
CA ASN A 51 5.93 -3.88 16.47
C ASN A 51 4.53 -4.40 16.14
N GLY A 52 4.16 -4.30 14.86
CA GLY A 52 3.23 -5.21 14.20
C GLY A 52 1.84 -4.67 13.90
N ILE A 53 1.10 -5.48 13.15
CA ILE A 53 -0.23 -5.16 12.63
C ILE A 53 -1.27 -5.22 13.76
N ARG A 54 -2.19 -4.26 13.80
CA ARG A 54 -3.20 -4.10 14.86
C ARG A 54 -4.60 -3.95 14.29
N THR A 55 -5.62 -4.42 15.01
CA THR A 55 -7.02 -4.22 14.62
C THR A 55 -7.35 -2.73 14.52
N ARG A 56 -8.02 -2.34 13.44
CA ARG A 56 -8.25 -0.94 13.03
C ARG A 56 -8.89 -0.06 14.11
N SER A 57 -9.97 -0.52 14.74
CA SER A 57 -10.90 0.35 15.49
C SER A 57 -10.24 1.24 16.56
N ARG A 58 -9.29 0.70 17.32
CA ARG A 58 -8.57 1.45 18.37
C ARG A 58 -7.35 2.18 17.82
N TYR A 59 -6.77 1.71 16.73
CA TYR A 59 -5.50 2.22 16.21
C TYR A 59 -5.68 3.36 15.22
N LEU A 60 -6.82 3.41 14.51
CA LEU A 60 -7.11 4.49 13.55
C LEU A 60 -7.12 5.87 14.22
N LYS A 61 -7.81 6.00 15.36
CA LYS A 61 -7.83 7.24 16.15
C LYS A 61 -6.44 7.67 16.65
N LYS A 62 -5.55 6.71 16.87
CA LYS A 62 -4.17 7.00 17.28
C LYS A 62 -3.35 7.52 16.11
N ILE A 63 -3.52 6.90 14.94
CA ILE A 63 -2.88 7.36 13.70
C ILE A 63 -3.32 8.80 13.37
N GLU A 64 -4.63 9.08 13.43
CA GLU A 64 -5.16 10.45 13.26
C GLU A 64 -4.49 11.44 14.23
N ALA A 65 -4.43 11.10 15.52
CA ALA A 65 -3.79 11.96 16.51
C ALA A 65 -2.29 12.17 16.25
N CYS A 66 -1.57 11.18 15.73
CA CYS A 66 -0.16 11.32 15.35
C CYS A 66 0.00 12.24 14.13
N ILE A 67 -0.90 12.14 13.14
CA ILE A 67 -0.94 13.03 11.97
C ILE A 67 -1.20 14.47 12.42
N ASP A 68 -2.21 14.70 13.26
CA ASP A 68 -2.59 16.04 13.77
C ASP A 68 -1.44 16.72 14.54
N ARG A 69 -0.65 15.92 15.28
CA ARG A 69 0.51 16.39 16.04
C ARG A 69 1.76 16.58 15.19
N LYS A 70 1.73 16.17 13.91
CA LYS A 70 2.90 16.14 13.02
C LYS A 70 4.07 15.35 13.62
N GLU A 71 3.78 14.20 14.23
CA GLU A 71 4.83 13.29 14.69
C GLU A 71 5.69 12.81 13.50
N GLU A 72 6.95 12.42 13.76
CA GLU A 72 7.73 11.72 12.75
C GLU A 72 7.12 10.34 12.51
N ILE A 73 6.54 10.14 11.32
CA ILE A 73 5.93 8.88 10.87
C ILE A 73 6.79 8.30 9.76
N SER A 74 7.16 7.02 9.89
CA SER A 74 7.97 6.33 8.87
C SER A 74 7.12 5.60 7.82
N HIS A 75 6.00 5.01 8.25
CA HIS A 75 5.05 4.31 7.41
C HIS A 75 3.65 4.29 8.00
N ILE A 76 2.65 4.17 7.13
CA ILE A 76 1.26 3.82 7.48
C ILE A 76 0.77 2.78 6.47
N GLU A 77 0.28 1.66 6.98
CA GLU A 77 -0.20 0.54 6.18
C GLU A 77 -1.60 0.12 6.63
N PHE A 78 -2.44 -0.24 5.66
CA PHE A 78 -3.82 -0.68 5.85
C PHE A 78 -4.00 -2.06 5.23
N TYR A 79 -4.74 -2.92 5.94
CA TYR A 79 -4.97 -4.30 5.54
C TYR A 79 -6.45 -4.66 5.68
N LEU A 80 -7.01 -5.24 4.63
CA LEU A 80 -8.23 -6.02 4.68
C LEU A 80 -7.84 -7.49 4.67
N LEU A 81 -7.92 -8.14 5.82
CA LEU A 81 -7.66 -9.57 5.95
C LEU A 81 -8.94 -10.40 5.68
N PRO A 82 -8.83 -11.60 5.07
CA PRO A 82 -9.88 -12.62 5.08
C PRO A 82 -10.34 -12.96 6.51
N LYS A 83 -11.53 -13.54 6.67
CA LYS A 83 -12.04 -13.93 8.00
C LYS A 83 -11.22 -15.05 8.65
N ASP A 84 -10.61 -15.87 7.82
CA ASP A 84 -9.86 -17.09 8.11
C ASP A 84 -8.35 -16.94 7.86
N PHE A 85 -7.85 -15.70 7.91
CA PHE A 85 -6.45 -15.39 7.65
C PHE A 85 -5.51 -16.13 8.63
N TYR A 86 -4.39 -16.63 8.12
CA TYR A 86 -3.38 -17.33 8.93
C TYR A 86 -2.41 -16.36 9.61
N GLN A 87 -2.00 -15.31 8.89
CA GLN A 87 -1.13 -14.25 9.39
C GLN A 87 -1.44 -12.94 8.68
N ALA A 88 -1.32 -11.81 9.37
CA ALA A 88 -1.73 -10.53 8.78
C ALA A 88 -0.83 -10.08 7.62
N VAL A 89 0.44 -10.48 7.64
CA VAL A 89 1.38 -10.14 6.57
C VAL A 89 1.18 -11.08 5.38
N PHE A 90 0.94 -10.52 4.20
CA PHE A 90 0.82 -11.23 2.92
C PHE A 90 -0.38 -12.19 2.77
N ASP A 91 -1.31 -12.24 3.73
CA ASP A 91 -2.59 -12.98 3.60
C ASP A 91 -3.78 -12.02 3.46
N PHE A 92 -3.60 -10.89 2.78
CA PHE A 92 -4.62 -9.85 2.68
C PHE A 92 -5.45 -9.98 1.40
N LYS A 93 -6.69 -9.48 1.43
CA LYS A 93 -7.52 -9.19 0.25
C LYS A 93 -7.20 -7.82 -0.34
N VAL A 94 -6.90 -6.85 0.52
CA VAL A 94 -6.44 -5.51 0.13
C VAL A 94 -5.32 -5.10 1.06
N TYR A 95 -4.24 -4.59 0.49
CA TYR A 95 -3.13 -3.94 1.17
C TYR A 95 -2.89 -2.58 0.55
N MET A 96 -2.75 -1.56 1.39
CA MET A 96 -2.34 -0.22 0.99
C MET A 96 -1.26 0.25 1.93
N GLY A 97 -0.03 0.41 1.43
CA GLY A 97 1.12 0.83 2.22
C GLY A 97 1.79 2.06 1.63
N LEU A 98 2.19 2.99 2.48
CA LEU A 98 3.12 4.07 2.15
C LEU A 98 4.23 4.09 3.19
N SER A 99 5.48 4.04 2.71
CA SER A 99 6.67 4.10 3.53
C SER A 99 7.62 5.17 2.98
N LEU A 100 7.83 6.22 3.77
CA LEU A 100 8.81 7.26 3.41
C LEU A 100 10.24 6.81 3.71
N ARG A 101 10.42 5.85 4.61
CA ARG A 101 11.73 5.28 4.92
C ARG A 101 12.32 4.47 3.76
N SER A 102 11.48 3.68 3.08
CA SER A 102 11.88 2.89 1.91
C SER A 102 11.59 3.60 0.58
N GLY A 103 10.78 4.66 0.60
CA GLY A 103 10.52 5.50 -0.57
C GLY A 103 9.55 4.83 -1.55
N ASP A 104 8.57 4.09 -1.03
CA ASP A 104 7.63 3.33 -1.85
C ASP A 104 6.19 3.43 -1.35
N CYS A 105 5.28 3.20 -2.29
CA CYS A 105 3.85 3.11 -2.12
C CYS A 105 3.35 1.86 -2.84
N GLU A 106 2.48 1.09 -2.19
CA GLU A 106 1.92 -0.13 -2.75
C GLU A 106 0.40 -0.17 -2.54
N ILE A 107 -0.32 -0.56 -3.59
CA ILE A 107 -1.72 -0.94 -3.52
C ILE A 107 -1.85 -2.33 -4.12
N THR A 108 -2.13 -3.32 -3.29
CA THR A 108 -2.28 -4.71 -3.72
C THR A 108 -3.66 -5.23 -3.36
N VAL A 109 -4.36 -5.76 -4.37
CA VAL A 109 -5.74 -6.20 -4.26
C VAL A 109 -5.88 -7.62 -4.76
N GLU A 110 -6.75 -8.42 -4.14
CA GLU A 110 -7.12 -9.73 -4.66
C GLU A 110 -7.91 -9.56 -5.97
N ASP A 111 -7.51 -10.31 -6.99
CA ASP A 111 -8.16 -10.31 -8.30
C ASP A 111 -9.65 -10.62 -8.14
N ARG A 112 -10.51 -9.81 -8.77
CA ARG A 112 -11.99 -9.87 -8.68
C ARG A 112 -12.60 -9.58 -7.30
N PHE A 113 -11.80 -9.14 -6.31
CA PHE A 113 -12.36 -8.61 -5.06
C PHE A 113 -12.78 -7.16 -5.25
N TRP A 114 -11.90 -6.38 -5.87
CA TRP A 114 -12.13 -5.00 -6.22
C TRP A 114 -12.47 -4.95 -7.71
N ASP A 115 -13.72 -5.23 -8.03
CA ASP A 115 -14.22 -5.23 -9.41
C ASP A 115 -13.93 -3.87 -10.04
N ALA A 116 -13.13 -3.86 -11.11
CA ALA A 116 -12.57 -2.68 -11.77
C ALA A 116 -11.48 -1.93 -10.99
N PHE A 117 -10.50 -2.63 -10.39
CA PHE A 117 -9.24 -2.00 -9.95
C PHE A 117 -8.51 -1.32 -11.12
N ALA A 118 -8.94 -0.09 -11.41
CA ALA A 118 -8.44 0.75 -12.48
C ALA A 118 -7.16 1.44 -12.00
N TYR A 119 -6.07 0.67 -11.96
CA TYR A 119 -4.75 1.16 -11.55
C TYR A 119 -4.33 2.48 -12.21
N PRO A 120 -4.71 2.85 -13.46
CA PRO A 120 -4.35 4.17 -14.00
C PRO A 120 -5.01 5.31 -13.23
N LEU A 121 -6.27 5.13 -12.79
CA LEU A 121 -6.98 6.13 -11.98
C LEU A 121 -6.32 6.30 -10.61
N TYR A 122 -5.97 5.19 -9.95
CA TYR A 122 -5.31 5.24 -8.64
C TYR A 122 -3.91 5.84 -8.75
N PHE A 123 -3.19 5.53 -9.81
CA PHE A 123 -1.90 6.15 -10.11
C PHE A 123 -2.01 7.68 -10.21
N GLU A 124 -2.98 8.18 -10.99
CA GLU A 124 -3.22 9.63 -11.10
C GLU A 124 -3.67 10.27 -9.78
N GLN A 125 -4.40 9.55 -8.92
CA GLN A 125 -4.75 10.04 -7.59
C GLN A 125 -3.53 10.12 -6.67
N LEU A 126 -2.65 9.11 -6.69
CA LEU A 126 -1.40 9.10 -5.92
C LEU A 126 -0.48 10.25 -6.33
N ARG A 127 -0.40 10.57 -7.63
CA ARG A 127 0.39 11.70 -8.15
C ARG A 127 -0.01 13.07 -7.61
N LYS A 128 -1.19 13.21 -6.99
CA LYS A 128 -1.63 14.48 -6.40
C LYS A 128 -0.85 14.85 -5.15
N PHE A 129 -0.25 13.87 -4.45
CA PHE A 129 0.48 14.09 -3.20
C PHE A 129 1.83 13.36 -3.15
N LEU A 130 2.11 12.47 -4.11
CA LEU A 130 3.38 11.77 -4.29
C LEU A 130 4.03 12.14 -5.63
N ARG A 131 5.32 12.44 -5.60
CA ARG A 131 6.16 12.43 -6.80
C ARG A 131 6.58 11.00 -7.06
N ILE A 132 5.96 10.36 -8.05
CA ILE A 132 6.28 8.99 -8.45
C ILE A 132 7.34 9.03 -9.55
N THR A 133 8.43 8.31 -9.34
CA THR A 133 9.55 8.23 -10.31
C THR A 133 9.49 6.94 -11.13
N LYS A 134 8.91 5.88 -10.58
CA LYS A 134 8.75 4.58 -11.23
C LYS A 134 7.53 3.88 -10.68
N ALA A 135 6.75 3.21 -11.52
CA ALA A 135 5.68 2.33 -11.07
C ALA A 135 5.49 1.12 -11.99
N GLU A 136 5.05 0.02 -11.41
CA GLU A 136 4.73 -1.20 -12.13
C GLU A 136 3.43 -1.80 -11.61
N VAL A 137 2.68 -2.43 -12.50
CA VAL A 137 1.47 -3.18 -12.19
C VAL A 137 1.67 -4.64 -12.52
N ASN A 138 1.46 -5.51 -11.55
CA ASN A 138 1.81 -6.93 -11.65
C ASN A 138 0.65 -7.83 -11.26
N LEU A 139 0.49 -8.94 -11.98
CA LEU A 139 -0.38 -10.04 -11.59
C LEU A 139 0.44 -11.11 -10.87
N LEU A 140 0.23 -11.24 -9.57
CA LEU A 140 1.01 -12.10 -8.71
C LEU A 140 0.17 -13.28 -8.21
N PRO A 141 0.72 -14.51 -8.15
CA PRO A 141 0.21 -15.52 -7.25
C PRO A 141 0.27 -15.01 -5.81
N HIS A 142 -0.79 -15.21 -5.02
CA HIS A 142 -0.84 -14.77 -3.61
C HIS A 142 0.37 -15.23 -2.77
N ASN A 143 0.84 -16.47 -2.98
CA ASN A 143 2.00 -17.01 -2.29
C ASN A 143 3.35 -16.40 -2.74
N GLN A 144 3.34 -15.55 -3.76
CA GLN A 144 4.51 -14.82 -4.25
C GLN A 144 4.50 -13.33 -3.89
N THR A 145 3.43 -12.83 -3.25
CA THR A 145 3.34 -11.42 -2.83
C THR A 145 4.52 -11.02 -1.91
N PHE A 146 4.90 -11.88 -0.95
CA PHE A 146 6.11 -11.69 -0.13
C PHE A 146 7.38 -11.53 -0.99
N ASN A 147 7.59 -12.47 -1.90
CA ASN A 147 8.78 -12.50 -2.73
C ASN A 147 8.83 -11.30 -3.68
N TYR A 148 7.69 -10.84 -4.16
CA TYR A 148 7.61 -9.64 -4.99
C TYR A 148 7.95 -8.39 -4.16
N ASN A 149 7.28 -8.15 -3.03
CA ASN A 149 7.51 -6.94 -2.23
C ASN A 149 8.95 -6.85 -1.69
N VAL A 150 9.59 -7.99 -1.42
CA VAL A 150 10.97 -8.05 -0.93
C VAL A 150 12.03 -8.04 -2.06
N ASN A 151 11.72 -8.55 -3.27
CA ASN A 151 12.71 -8.69 -4.35
C ASN A 151 12.46 -7.81 -5.61
N CYS A 152 11.33 -7.11 -5.70
CA CYS A 152 10.90 -6.39 -6.91
C CYS A 152 10.92 -4.87 -6.79
N ILE A 153 11.83 -4.32 -6.00
CA ILE A 153 12.19 -2.90 -6.07
C ILE A 153 13.02 -2.70 -7.35
N LEU A 154 12.37 -2.71 -8.52
CA LEU A 154 12.91 -2.20 -9.80
C LEU A 154 14.19 -2.90 -10.29
N ASN A 155 14.09 -4.19 -10.63
CA ASN A 155 15.22 -4.97 -11.13
C ASN A 155 15.87 -4.32 -12.37
N THR A 156 17.04 -3.71 -12.15
CA THR A 156 17.82 -3.00 -13.17
C THR A 156 18.94 -3.85 -13.76
N ASN A 157 19.17 -5.11 -13.33
CA ASN A 157 20.39 -5.83 -13.70
C ASN A 157 20.31 -7.39 -13.78
N GLY A 158 19.17 -8.02 -14.08
CA GLY A 158 19.22 -9.49 -14.20
C GLY A 158 18.06 -10.22 -14.88
N VAL A 159 18.43 -11.32 -15.56
CA VAL A 159 17.57 -12.37 -16.12
C VAL A 159 16.85 -13.08 -14.97
N ARG A 160 15.73 -12.54 -14.50
CA ARG A 160 14.85 -13.22 -13.52
C ARG A 160 13.43 -13.26 -14.07
N LYS A 161 12.68 -14.30 -13.69
CA LYS A 161 11.28 -14.53 -14.10
C LYS A 161 10.46 -13.27 -13.82
N LYS A 162 10.10 -12.55 -14.88
CA LYS A 162 9.08 -11.50 -14.83
C LYS A 162 7.75 -12.17 -14.50
N TYR A 163 7.20 -11.94 -13.32
CA TYR A 163 5.86 -12.42 -12.99
C TYR A 163 4.86 -11.51 -13.69
N GLY A 164 4.23 -12.01 -14.76
CA GLY A 164 3.01 -11.46 -15.36
C GLY A 164 2.84 -9.94 -15.27
N VAL A 165 3.85 -9.17 -15.70
CA VAL A 165 3.79 -7.71 -15.74
C VAL A 165 2.56 -7.34 -16.55
N ILE A 166 1.60 -6.68 -15.90
CA ILE A 166 0.39 -6.19 -16.57
C ILE A 166 0.78 -4.92 -17.32
N GLU A 167 1.47 -4.00 -16.65
CA GLU A 167 1.88 -2.71 -17.22
C GLU A 167 3.10 -2.12 -16.51
N GLN A 168 3.97 -1.45 -17.27
CA GLN A 168 5.04 -0.59 -16.72
C GLN A 168 4.62 0.87 -16.92
N ILE A 169 4.39 1.57 -15.82
CA ILE A 169 3.96 2.96 -15.83
C ILE A 169 5.19 3.81 -15.53
N TYR A 170 5.88 4.23 -16.59
CA TYR A 170 6.96 5.21 -16.46
C TYR A 170 6.34 6.59 -16.18
N ALA A 171 6.77 7.24 -15.10
CA ALA A 171 6.56 8.67 -14.90
C ALA A 171 7.92 9.36 -14.92
N GLU A 172 8.01 10.37 -15.78
CA GLU A 172 9.14 11.24 -16.13
C GLU A 172 10.29 11.38 -15.13
#